data_AF-A0A2K8LRF9-F1
#
_entry.id   AF-A0A2K8LRF9-F1
#
_cell.length_a   1.000
_cell.length_b   1.000
_cell.length_c   1.000
_cell.angle_alpha   90.00
_cell.angle_beta   90.00
_cell.angle_gamma   90.00
#
_symmetry.space_group_name_H-M   'P 1'
#
loop_
_entity.id
_entity.type
_entity.pdbx_description
1 polymer ?
#
loop_
_entity_poly.entity_id
_entity_poly.type
_entity_poly.pdbx_seq_one_letter_code
_entity_poly.pdbx_strand_id
1 'polypeptide(L)'
;MGWSERAPAWSDVAVKERKRKILARRAEVLALRPVPTWHHARILPPEPGEVRISEAIGPFGELTAVWSAPADRAVRVTVHVPEMAVAARIPELRLESPEVQPLPDGRVLLVGPRCDWRTTGLERNAIVFDSDGEVVAEQTFGDGILHVQASGPGRSGSATSTKACSARAVGARTEPPRRSAGAGWSGSRPT
;
A
#
# COMPACT_ATOMS: atom_id res chain seq x y z
N MET A 1 -34.47 5.91 17.98
CA MET A 1 -33.56 4.76 17.75
C MET A 1 -32.18 5.18 18.19
N GLY A 2 -31.78 4.88 19.43
CA GLY A 2 -30.50 5.28 20.00
C GLY A 2 -29.46 4.18 19.81
N TRP A 3 -28.41 4.46 19.06
CA TRP A 3 -27.24 3.60 18.96
C TRP A 3 -26.37 3.80 20.21
N SER A 4 -26.37 2.82 21.11
CA SER A 4 -25.38 2.73 22.19
C SER A 4 -24.25 1.82 21.73
N GLU A 5 -23.25 2.38 21.05
CA GLU A 5 -21.96 1.72 20.88
C GLU A 5 -21.15 1.85 22.18
N ARG A 6 -21.37 0.92 23.11
CA ARG A 6 -20.34 0.65 24.13
C ARG A 6 -19.24 -0.16 23.45
N ALA A 7 -18.17 0.52 23.02
CA ALA A 7 -16.89 -0.15 22.84
C ALA A 7 -16.59 -0.95 24.12
N PRO A 8 -16.17 -2.22 24.06
CA PRO A 8 -15.88 -2.98 25.26
C PRO A 8 -14.77 -2.26 26.02
N ALA A 9 -15.10 -1.70 27.19
CA ALA A 9 -14.10 -1.22 28.13
C ALA A 9 -13.25 -2.42 28.52
N TRP A 10 -11.99 -2.43 28.09
CA TRP A 10 -11.05 -3.48 28.47
C TRP A 10 -10.93 -3.46 29.99
N SER A 11 -11.14 -4.60 30.65
CA SER A 11 -10.96 -4.67 32.09
C SER A 11 -9.49 -4.42 32.44
N ASP A 12 -9.23 -3.82 33.61
CA ASP A 12 -7.88 -3.63 34.13
C ASP A 12 -7.09 -4.95 34.18
N VAL A 13 -7.80 -6.07 34.34
CA VAL A 13 -7.25 -7.43 34.28
C VAL A 13 -6.71 -7.74 32.88
N ALA A 14 -7.48 -7.50 31.82
CA ALA A 14 -7.04 -7.71 30.44
C ALA A 14 -5.84 -6.82 30.06
N VAL A 15 -5.82 -5.57 30.55
CA VAL A 15 -4.69 -4.66 30.36
C VAL A 15 -3.44 -5.17 31.08
N LYS A 16 -3.56 -5.60 32.35
CA LYS A 16 -2.44 -6.17 33.12
C LYS A 16 -1.91 -7.45 32.48
N GLU A 17 -2.78 -8.33 32.01
CA GLU A 17 -2.37 -9.57 31.36
C GLU A 17 -1.64 -9.30 30.04
N ARG A 18 -2.13 -8.36 29.23
CA ARG A 18 -1.45 -7.92 27.99
C ARG A 18 -0.07 -7.33 28.28
N LYS A 19 0.05 -6.47 29.30
CA LYS A 19 1.36 -5.93 29.75
C LYS A 19 2.31 -7.06 30.17
N ARG A 20 1.84 -8.04 30.93
CA ARG A 20 2.64 -9.21 31.33
C ARG A 20 3.13 -10.01 30.12
N LYS A 21 2.26 -10.29 29.14
CA LYS A 21 2.62 -10.99 27.90
C LYS A 21 3.65 -10.21 27.08
N ILE A 22 3.49 -8.90 26.94
CA ILE A 22 4.45 -8.03 26.24
C ILE A 22 5.82 -8.04 26.94
N LEU A 23 5.84 -7.93 28.27
CA LEU A 23 7.09 -7.95 29.04
C LEU A 23 7.80 -9.30 28.95
N ALA A 24 7.05 -10.41 29.09
CA ALA A 24 7.60 -11.75 28.94
C ALA A 24 8.17 -11.96 27.53
N ARG A 25 7.44 -11.55 26.47
CA ARG A 25 7.92 -11.64 25.09
C ARG A 25 9.16 -10.77 24.86
N ARG A 26 9.20 -9.57 25.44
CA ARG A 26 10.38 -8.69 25.36
C ARG A 26 11.58 -9.32 26.04
N ALA A 27 11.40 -9.93 27.21
CA ALA A 27 12.47 -10.64 27.92
C ALA A 27 12.99 -11.83 27.10
N GLU A 28 12.09 -12.62 26.50
CA GLU A 28 12.43 -13.72 25.60
C GLU A 28 13.24 -13.23 24.39
N VAL A 29 12.79 -12.16 23.72
CA VAL A 29 13.49 -11.58 22.55
C VAL A 29 14.87 -11.06 22.92
N LEU A 30 15.02 -10.42 24.08
CA LEU A 30 16.31 -9.91 24.56
C LEU A 30 17.28 -11.02 24.99
N ALA A 31 16.77 -12.22 25.31
CA ALA A 31 17.59 -13.38 25.59
C ALA A 31 18.07 -14.11 24.31
N LEU A 32 17.50 -13.79 23.14
CA LEU A 32 17.98 -14.35 21.87
C LEU A 32 19.41 -13.87 21.59
N ARG A 33 20.24 -14.76 21.04
CA ARG A 33 21.60 -14.41 20.61
C ARG A 33 21.50 -13.29 19.57
N PRO A 34 22.17 -12.14 19.78
CA PRO A 34 22.24 -11.09 18.76
C PRO A 34 22.85 -11.68 17.49
N VAL A 35 22.12 -11.56 16.38
CA VAL A 35 22.65 -11.86 15.05
C VAL A 35 23.35 -10.59 14.57
N PRO A 36 24.62 -10.65 14.11
CA PRO A 36 25.26 -9.48 13.53
C PRO A 36 24.41 -8.95 12.37
N THR A 37 24.09 -7.65 12.42
CA THR A 37 23.37 -6.99 11.34
C THR A 37 24.37 -6.67 10.23
N TRP A 38 24.07 -7.15 9.03
CA TRP A 38 24.87 -6.84 7.85
C TRP A 38 24.23 -5.65 7.15
N HIS A 39 25.03 -4.65 6.82
CA HIS A 39 24.57 -3.53 6.00
C HIS A 39 24.50 -4.01 4.54
N HIS A 40 23.34 -4.53 4.14
CA HIS A 40 23.17 -5.18 2.84
C HIS A 40 23.22 -4.21 1.65
N ALA A 41 22.65 -3.01 1.77
CA ALA A 41 22.65 -2.01 0.72
C ALA A 41 22.33 -0.63 1.26
N ARG A 42 22.82 0.41 0.57
CA ARG A 42 22.34 1.79 0.73
C ARG A 42 21.34 2.07 -0.37
N ILE A 43 20.11 2.40 0.02
CA ILE A 43 19.08 2.81 -0.93
C ILE A 43 19.30 4.29 -1.23
N LEU A 44 19.63 4.61 -2.47
CA LEU A 44 19.85 5.96 -2.92
C LEU A 44 18.58 6.51 -3.57
N PRO A 45 18.32 7.82 -3.46
CA PRO A 45 17.22 8.43 -4.19
C PRO A 45 17.46 8.27 -5.70
N PRO A 46 16.41 8.08 -6.49
CA PRO A 46 16.54 7.91 -7.93
C PRO A 46 16.92 9.24 -8.61
N GLU A 47 16.62 10.39 -8.01
CA GLU A 47 17.07 11.70 -8.46
C GLU A 47 17.68 12.56 -7.32
N PRO A 48 18.64 13.45 -7.65
CA PRO A 48 19.21 14.37 -6.66
C PRO A 48 18.14 15.26 -6.03
N GLY A 49 18.17 15.36 -4.70
CA GLY A 49 17.25 16.23 -3.94
C GLY A 49 15.91 15.57 -3.57
N GLU A 50 15.60 14.40 -4.12
CA GLU A 50 14.48 13.60 -3.62
C GLU A 50 14.81 13.01 -2.24
N VAL A 51 13.83 13.00 -1.36
CA VAL A 51 13.89 12.39 -0.02
C VAL A 51 12.92 11.22 0.05
N ARG A 52 13.32 10.18 0.79
CA ARG A 52 12.45 9.03 1.04
C ARG A 52 11.39 9.41 2.06
N ILE A 53 10.12 9.20 1.72
CA ILE A 53 8.99 9.49 2.61
C ILE A 53 8.31 8.23 3.13
N SER A 54 8.48 7.10 2.44
CA SER A 54 7.88 5.82 2.83
C SER A 54 8.66 4.64 2.28
N GLU A 55 8.59 3.51 2.96
CA GLU A 55 9.25 2.26 2.57
C GLU A 55 8.48 1.03 3.04
N ALA A 56 8.46 -0.01 2.22
CA ALA A 56 7.92 -1.31 2.58
C ALA A 56 8.68 -2.44 1.90
N ILE A 57 8.70 -3.60 2.56
CA ILE A 57 9.23 -4.84 1.98
C ILE A 57 8.07 -5.66 1.44
N GLY A 58 8.13 -5.96 0.15
CA GLY A 58 7.17 -6.79 -0.54
C GLY A 58 7.32 -8.27 -0.24
N PRO A 59 6.35 -9.08 -0.70
CA PRO A 59 6.28 -10.51 -0.39
C PRO A 59 7.46 -11.32 -0.94
N PHE A 60 8.18 -10.82 -1.94
CA PHE A 60 9.35 -11.49 -2.53
C PHE A 60 10.67 -10.89 -2.03
N GLY A 61 10.63 -10.06 -0.98
CA GLY A 61 11.80 -9.39 -0.42
C GLY A 61 12.26 -8.16 -1.20
N GLU A 62 11.49 -7.73 -2.20
CA GLU A 62 11.69 -6.48 -2.90
C GLU A 62 11.40 -5.28 -1.98
N LEU A 63 12.24 -4.26 -2.04
CA LEU A 63 11.96 -3.02 -1.31
C LEU A 63 11.19 -2.07 -2.24
N THR A 64 10.02 -1.63 -1.80
CA THR A 64 9.29 -0.53 -2.43
C THR A 64 9.54 0.75 -1.62
N ALA A 65 9.96 1.82 -2.29
CA ALA A 65 10.21 3.11 -1.66
C ALA A 65 9.45 4.23 -2.38
N VAL A 66 8.94 5.18 -1.61
CA VAL A 66 8.32 6.40 -2.11
C VAL A 66 9.25 7.56 -1.85
N TRP A 67 9.46 8.35 -2.90
CA TRP A 67 10.35 9.50 -2.93
C TRP A 67 9.57 10.75 -3.30
N SER A 68 9.94 11.87 -2.71
CA SER A 68 9.41 13.18 -3.10
C SER A 68 10.49 14.25 -3.01
N ALA A 69 10.41 15.28 -3.85
CA ALA A 69 11.13 16.51 -3.60
C ALA A 69 10.44 17.28 -2.46
N PRO A 70 11.15 17.91 -1.50
CA PRO A 70 10.54 18.56 -0.34
C PRO A 70 9.46 19.63 -0.64
N ALA A 71 9.50 20.23 -1.83
CA ALA A 71 8.56 21.26 -2.26
C ALA A 71 7.42 20.72 -3.13
N ASP A 72 7.46 19.45 -3.51
CA ASP A 72 6.58 18.87 -4.53
C ASP A 72 5.57 17.89 -3.93
N ARG A 73 4.40 17.81 -4.57
CA ARG A 73 3.40 16.77 -4.35
C ARG A 73 3.57 15.60 -5.31
N ALA A 74 4.36 15.75 -6.37
CA ALA A 74 4.74 14.63 -7.20
C ALA A 74 5.59 13.65 -6.39
N VAL A 75 5.28 12.37 -6.51
CA VAL A 75 6.05 11.30 -5.88
C VAL A 75 6.49 10.28 -6.91
N ARG A 76 7.62 9.64 -6.61
CA ARG A 76 8.13 8.51 -7.37
C ARG A 76 8.09 7.26 -6.52
N VAL A 77 7.64 6.17 -7.11
CA VAL A 77 7.68 4.86 -6.47
C VAL A 77 8.72 4.02 -7.19
N THR A 78 9.69 3.51 -6.43
CA THR A 78 10.72 2.59 -6.93
C THR A 78 10.56 1.23 -6.29
N VAL A 79 10.86 0.19 -7.07
CA VAL A 79 10.97 -1.18 -6.58
C VAL A 79 12.43 -1.61 -6.76
N HIS A 80 13.07 -1.97 -5.66
CA HIS A 80 14.44 -2.43 -5.61
C HIS A 80 14.43 -3.96 -5.51
N VAL A 81 14.72 -4.60 -6.63
CA VAL A 81 15.26 -5.96 -6.72
C VAL A 81 16.79 -5.83 -6.95
N PRO A 82 17.59 -6.90 -7.19
CA PRO A 82 19.03 -6.73 -7.45
C PRO A 82 19.36 -5.68 -8.52
N GLU A 83 18.45 -5.46 -9.46
CA GLU A 83 18.40 -4.28 -10.34
C GLU A 83 17.25 -3.36 -9.92
N MET A 84 17.48 -2.05 -9.86
CA MET A 84 16.44 -1.08 -9.51
C MET A 84 15.49 -0.85 -10.69
N ALA A 85 14.19 -0.93 -10.46
CA ALA A 85 13.15 -0.52 -11.41
C ALA A 85 12.33 0.65 -10.85
N VAL A 86 12.10 1.69 -11.65
CA VAL A 86 11.05 2.67 -11.34
C VAL A 86 9.72 1.98 -11.58
N ALA A 87 8.86 1.98 -10.57
CA ALA A 87 7.58 1.30 -10.65
C ALA A 87 6.45 2.23 -11.06
N ALA A 88 6.46 3.50 -10.65
CA ALA A 88 5.45 4.48 -11.06
C ALA A 88 5.89 5.93 -10.79
N ARG A 89 5.34 6.88 -11.56
CA ARG A 89 5.41 8.32 -11.28
C ARG A 89 4.01 8.84 -11.03
N ILE A 90 3.78 9.40 -9.85
CA ILE A 90 2.48 9.94 -9.45
C ILE A 90 2.62 11.47 -9.43
N PRO A 91 1.99 12.20 -10.37
CA PRO A 91 2.23 13.64 -10.54
C PRO A 91 1.64 14.49 -9.41
N GLU A 92 0.61 14.02 -8.72
CA GLU A 92 0.03 14.72 -7.57
C GLU A 92 -0.45 13.72 -6.51
N LEU A 93 0.32 13.56 -5.43
CA LEU A 93 -0.11 12.80 -4.27
C LEU A 93 -0.73 13.73 -3.23
N ARG A 94 -1.95 13.39 -2.80
CA ARG A 94 -2.72 14.17 -1.82
C ARG A 94 -2.70 13.59 -0.41
N LEU A 95 -1.96 12.49 -0.20
CA LEU A 95 -1.82 11.84 1.09
C LEU A 95 -0.66 12.47 1.86
N GLU A 96 -0.93 12.88 3.10
CA GLU A 96 0.12 13.30 4.03
C GLU A 96 0.78 12.08 4.66
N SER A 97 2.10 12.00 4.65
CA SER A 97 2.88 10.90 5.28
C SER A 97 2.37 9.49 4.92
N PRO A 98 2.30 9.14 3.62
CA PRO A 98 1.72 7.87 3.19
C PRO A 98 2.55 6.67 3.63
N GLU A 99 1.88 5.55 3.93
CA GLU A 99 2.49 4.22 3.92
C GLU A 99 2.31 3.58 2.54
N VAL A 100 3.38 2.97 2.02
CA VAL A 100 3.35 2.21 0.77
C VAL A 100 3.21 0.71 1.03
N GLN A 101 2.46 0.02 0.19
CA GLN A 101 2.40 -1.44 0.14
C GLN A 101 2.44 -1.92 -1.31
N PRO A 102 3.41 -2.76 -1.70
CA PRO A 102 3.39 -3.38 -3.02
C PRO A 102 2.19 -4.32 -3.15
N LEU A 103 1.60 -4.34 -4.34
CA LEU A 103 0.53 -5.25 -4.73
C LEU A 103 0.99 -6.10 -5.93
N PRO A 104 0.30 -7.23 -6.20
CA PRO A 104 0.55 -7.98 -7.42
C PRO A 104 0.39 -7.13 -8.69
N ASP A 105 1.06 -7.57 -9.76
CA ASP A 105 1.02 -6.96 -11.09
C ASP A 105 1.67 -5.58 -11.18
N GLY A 106 2.62 -5.27 -10.27
CA GLY A 106 3.33 -3.99 -10.26
C GLY A 106 2.53 -2.82 -9.72
N ARG A 107 1.33 -3.07 -9.18
CA ARG A 107 0.50 -2.07 -8.52
C ARG A 107 1.05 -1.71 -7.16
N VAL A 108 0.69 -0.53 -6.68
CA VAL A 108 1.08 -0.05 -5.35
C VAL A 108 -0.13 0.55 -4.64
N LEU A 109 -0.25 0.27 -3.35
CA LEU A 109 -1.22 0.90 -2.46
C LEU A 109 -0.50 1.98 -1.66
N LEU A 110 -1.01 3.21 -1.69
CA LEU A 110 -0.62 4.28 -0.78
C LEU A 110 -1.75 4.55 0.21
N VAL A 111 -1.42 4.60 1.50
CA VAL A 111 -2.40 4.86 2.57
C VAL A 111 -1.96 6.02 3.44
N GLY A 112 -2.79 7.06 3.53
CA GLY A 112 -2.61 8.16 4.48
C GLY A 112 -3.08 7.75 5.89
N PRO A 113 -2.37 8.18 6.95
CA PRO A 113 -2.69 7.81 8.33
C PRO A 113 -3.99 8.48 8.82
N ARG A 114 -4.39 9.57 8.17
CA ARG A 114 -5.54 10.40 8.53
C ARG A 114 -6.64 10.32 7.50
N CYS A 115 -7.87 10.47 7.98
CA CYS A 115 -9.06 10.59 7.16
C CYS A 115 -9.94 11.70 7.72
N ASP A 116 -10.09 12.78 6.96
CA ASP A 116 -10.99 13.86 7.35
C ASP A 116 -12.43 13.60 6.88
N TRP A 117 -13.37 14.13 7.65
CA TRP A 117 -14.76 14.23 7.21
C TRP A 117 -14.93 15.46 6.33
N ARG A 118 -15.37 15.28 5.08
CA ARG A 118 -15.67 16.37 4.14
C ARG A 118 -17.17 16.44 3.90
N THR A 119 -17.64 17.57 3.38
CA THR A 119 -19.06 17.75 3.02
C THR A 119 -19.55 16.74 1.97
N THR A 120 -18.62 16.22 1.17
CA THR A 120 -18.86 15.19 0.14
C THR A 120 -18.72 13.75 0.65
N GLY A 121 -18.42 13.56 1.94
CA GLY A 121 -18.23 12.26 2.57
C GLY A 121 -16.84 12.10 3.19
N LEU A 122 -16.51 10.86 3.57
CA LEU A 122 -15.19 10.53 4.09
C LEU A 122 -14.12 10.72 3.02
N GLU A 123 -12.99 11.29 3.42
CA GLU A 123 -11.80 11.33 2.59
C GLU A 123 -11.33 9.92 2.19
N ARG A 124 -10.87 9.79 0.95
CA ARG A 124 -10.29 8.56 0.42
C ARG A 124 -8.80 8.57 0.72
N ASN A 125 -8.44 7.94 1.84
CA ASN A 125 -7.06 7.88 2.30
C ASN A 125 -6.33 6.60 1.88
N ALA A 126 -6.92 5.75 1.04
CA ALA A 126 -6.27 4.56 0.49
C ALA A 126 -6.43 4.54 -1.03
N ILE A 127 -5.33 4.66 -1.77
CA ILE A 127 -5.31 4.80 -3.22
C ILE A 127 -4.41 3.72 -3.82
N VAL A 128 -4.93 2.98 -4.79
CA VAL A 128 -4.17 2.00 -5.57
C VAL A 128 -3.77 2.64 -6.89
N PHE A 129 -2.47 2.63 -7.17
CA PHE A 129 -1.90 3.05 -8.43
C PHE A 129 -1.40 1.84 -9.23
N ASP A 130 -1.48 1.93 -10.55
CA ASP A 130 -0.76 1.01 -11.44
C ASP A 130 0.68 1.45 -11.70
N SER A 131 1.37 0.71 -12.59
CA SER A 131 2.76 0.99 -12.96
C SER A 131 2.94 2.28 -13.76
N ASP A 132 1.87 2.80 -14.37
CA ASP A 132 1.92 4.06 -15.09
C ASP A 132 1.70 5.25 -14.14
N GLY A 133 1.32 4.98 -12.89
CA GLY A 133 0.99 5.99 -11.88
C GLY A 133 -0.46 6.44 -11.94
N GLU A 134 -1.32 5.71 -12.65
CA GLU A 134 -2.74 6.00 -12.76
C GLU A 134 -3.53 5.37 -11.61
N VAL A 135 -4.60 6.05 -11.21
CA VAL A 135 -5.45 5.59 -10.10
C VAL A 135 -6.37 4.47 -10.58
N VAL A 136 -6.18 3.28 -10.00
CA VAL A 136 -7.00 2.09 -10.29
C VAL A 136 -8.17 1.95 -9.30
N ALA A 137 -7.96 2.35 -8.04
CA ALA A 137 -8.99 2.28 -7.01
C ALA A 137 -8.73 3.27 -5.88
N GLU A 138 -9.81 3.74 -5.25
CA GLU A 138 -9.75 4.58 -4.07
C GLU A 138 -10.75 4.11 -3.02
N GLN A 139 -10.34 4.04 -1.77
CA GLN A 139 -11.18 3.68 -0.62
C GLN A 139 -10.83 4.50 0.62
N THR A 140 -11.70 4.42 1.62
CA THR A 140 -11.47 4.93 2.97
C THR A 140 -11.15 3.76 3.90
N PHE A 141 -10.00 3.79 4.55
CA PHE A 141 -9.61 2.76 5.53
C PHE A 141 -9.93 3.16 6.98
N GLY A 142 -10.26 4.43 7.22
CA GLY A 142 -10.52 5.00 8.54
C GLY A 142 -9.42 5.98 8.97
N ASP A 143 -9.53 6.51 10.18
CA ASP A 143 -8.57 7.45 10.76
C ASP A 143 -7.63 6.77 11.77
N GLY A 144 -6.46 7.36 11.99
CA GLY A 144 -5.47 6.90 12.97
C GLY A 144 -4.76 5.61 12.57
N ILE A 145 -4.52 5.42 11.27
CA ILE A 145 -3.80 4.26 10.74
C ILE A 145 -2.33 4.42 11.09
N LEU A 146 -1.78 3.44 11.81
CA LEU A 146 -0.37 3.40 12.20
C LEU A 146 0.47 2.42 11.39
N HIS A 147 -0.17 1.38 10.84
CA HIS A 147 0.46 0.34 10.05
C HIS A 147 -0.54 -0.27 9.08
N VAL A 148 -0.10 -0.47 7.84
CA VAL A 148 -0.82 -1.19 6.80
C VAL A 148 0.04 -2.34 6.31
N GLN A 149 -0.60 -3.49 6.07
CA GLN A 149 0.04 -4.61 5.41
C GLN A 149 -0.88 -5.20 4.36
N ALA A 150 -0.45 -5.20 3.11
CA ALA A 150 -1.15 -5.92 2.05
C ALA A 150 -0.85 -7.42 2.16
N SER A 151 -1.88 -8.25 1.95
CA SER A 151 -1.72 -9.70 1.89
C SER A 151 -1.91 -10.19 0.46
N GLY A 152 -1.12 -11.19 0.07
CA GLY A 152 -1.26 -11.84 -1.23
C GLY A 152 -2.62 -12.52 -1.42
N PRO A 153 -3.01 -12.83 -2.68
CA PRO A 153 -4.27 -13.48 -2.98
C PRO A 153 -4.37 -14.82 -2.24
N GLY A 154 -5.39 -15.00 -1.40
CA GLY A 154 -5.64 -16.22 -0.62
C GLY A 154 -5.48 -16.09 0.89
N ARG A 155 -4.97 -14.96 1.40
CA ARG A 155 -5.10 -14.61 2.83
C ARG A 155 -5.88 -13.33 2.93
N SER A 156 -7.05 -13.38 3.58
CA SER A 156 -7.73 -12.17 4.05
C SER A 156 -6.74 -11.41 4.94
N GLY A 157 -6.32 -10.23 4.51
CA GLY A 157 -5.36 -9.42 5.26
C GLY A 157 -5.90 -9.12 6.65
N SER A 158 -5.20 -9.56 7.69
CA SER A 158 -5.45 -9.06 9.04
C SER A 158 -4.73 -7.71 9.17
N ALA A 159 -5.36 -6.62 8.74
CA ALA A 159 -4.97 -5.32 9.24
C ALA A 159 -5.30 -5.31 10.74
N THR A 160 -4.28 -5.27 11.61
CA THR A 160 -4.51 -5.14 13.05
C THR A 160 -4.74 -3.67 13.37
N SER A 161 -5.85 -3.09 12.90
CA SER A 161 -6.44 -2.01 13.65
C SER A 161 -7.27 -2.66 14.76
N THR A 162 -7.75 -1.88 15.73
CA THR A 162 -8.94 -2.30 16.46
C THR A 162 -10.14 -2.60 15.51
N LYS A 163 -10.00 -2.53 14.18
CA LYS A 163 -10.83 -3.17 13.13
C LYS A 163 -9.99 -3.48 11.87
N ALA A 164 -9.91 -4.74 11.45
CA ALA A 164 -9.34 -5.15 10.18
C ALA A 164 -10.20 -4.67 8.99
N CYS A 165 -9.58 -4.06 7.97
CA CYS A 165 -10.25 -3.74 6.71
C CYS A 165 -9.51 -4.39 5.54
N SER A 166 -10.24 -5.24 4.83
CA SER A 166 -9.85 -5.87 3.59
C SER A 166 -10.10 -4.94 2.40
N ALA A 167 -9.06 -4.52 1.70
CA ALA A 167 -9.22 -4.06 0.32
C ALA A 167 -9.32 -5.29 -0.59
N ARG A 168 -10.52 -5.58 -1.08
CA ARG A 168 -10.72 -6.53 -2.17
C ARG A 168 -10.41 -5.77 -3.46
N ALA A 169 -9.30 -6.09 -4.11
CA ALA A 169 -9.09 -5.68 -5.50
C ALA A 169 -10.24 -6.26 -6.33
N VAL A 170 -11.15 -5.40 -6.78
CA VAL A 170 -12.23 -5.81 -7.69
C VAL A 170 -11.56 -6.15 -9.02
N GLY A 171 -11.58 -7.43 -9.38
CA GLY A 171 -11.10 -7.88 -10.68
C GLY A 171 -11.87 -7.17 -11.78
N ALA A 172 -11.16 -6.39 -12.59
CA ALA A 172 -11.65 -5.97 -13.88
C ALA A 172 -11.89 -7.24 -14.71
N ARG A 173 -13.16 -7.51 -15.01
CA ARG A 173 -13.52 -8.48 -16.04
C ARG A 173 -12.88 -8.00 -17.35
N THR A 174 -11.98 -8.80 -17.90
CA THR A 174 -11.57 -8.73 -19.30
C THR A 174 -12.79 -8.92 -20.17
N GLU A 175 -13.35 -7.82 -20.68
CA GLU A 175 -14.21 -7.83 -21.85
C GLU A 175 -13.28 -7.97 -23.08
N PRO A 176 -13.46 -8.98 -23.95
CA PRO A 176 -12.64 -9.08 -25.16
C PRO A 176 -13.01 -7.92 -26.11
N PRO A 177 -12.04 -7.37 -26.86
CA PRO A 177 -12.31 -6.26 -27.76
C PRO A 177 -13.36 -6.63 -28.80
N ARG A 178 -14.41 -5.80 -28.89
CA ARG A 178 -15.40 -5.82 -29.96
C ARG A 178 -14.67 -5.72 -31.29
N ARG A 179 -14.76 -6.77 -32.12
CA ARG A 179 -14.42 -6.69 -33.54
C ARG A 179 -15.40 -5.73 -34.20
N SER A 180 -14.94 -4.53 -34.53
CA SER A 180 -15.59 -3.66 -35.50
C SER A 180 -15.53 -4.34 -36.87
N ALA A 181 -16.71 -4.52 -37.45
CA ALA A 181 -16.89 -4.88 -38.84
C ALA A 181 -16.56 -3.68 -39.74
N GLY A 182 -15.98 -3.95 -40.91
CA GLY A 182 -16.10 -3.09 -42.09
C GLY A 182 -14.77 -2.69 -42.74
N ALA A 183 -14.40 -3.40 -43.80
CA ALA A 183 -14.16 -2.84 -45.15
C ALA A 183 -13.44 -3.90 -46.00
N GLY A 184 -14.15 -4.44 -46.98
CA GLY A 184 -13.59 -5.34 -47.98
C GLY A 184 -12.68 -4.60 -48.95
N TRP A 185 -11.62 -5.27 -49.39
CA TRP A 185 -10.84 -4.89 -50.55
C TRP A 185 -10.66 -6.11 -51.46
N SER A 186 -11.25 -6.02 -52.65
CA SER A 186 -11.15 -6.98 -53.75
C SER A 186 -9.80 -6.83 -54.44
N GLY A 187 -8.98 -7.87 -54.41
CA GLY A 187 -7.73 -7.97 -55.15
C GLY A 187 -7.83 -8.97 -56.29
N SER A 188 -8.20 -8.49 -57.48
CA SER A 188 -8.04 -9.20 -58.75
C SER A 188 -6.53 -9.36 -59.04
N ARG A 189 -6.06 -10.58 -59.29
CA ARG A 189 -4.73 -10.81 -59.89
C ARG A 189 -4.88 -10.98 -61.40
N PRO A 190 -4.03 -10.34 -62.22
CA PRO A 190 -3.99 -10.59 -63.65
C PRO A 190 -3.03 -11.74 -64.02
N THR A 191 -3.32 -12.27 -65.22
CA THR A 191 -2.63 -13.24 -66.08
C THR A 191 -2.56 -14.69 -65.61
#